data_AF-A0A2V8W5S3-F1
#
_entry.id   AF-A0A2V8W5S3-F1
#
_cell.length_a   1.000
_cell.length_b   1.000
_cell.length_c   1.000
_cell.angle_alpha   90.00
_cell.angle_beta   90.00
_cell.angle_gamma   90.00
#
_symmetry.space_group_name_H-M   'P 1'
#
loop_
_entity.id
_entity.type
_entity.pdbx_description
1 polymer ?
#
loop_
_entity_poly.entity_id
_entity_poly.type
_entity_poly.pdbx_seq_one_letter_code
_entity_poly.pdbx_strand_id
1 'polypeptide(L)'
;MGACLVGVAAGFFAAPLWSRLTVDQSIVDVRAQAEKAPLVFRGRVLTVEPDPVEKRIGLWVDGKPVNTNFVAKFQVDRIYPGKLEGEAVVHFSYGGGQSFNGHDCIDFRPEQSWLVFAVEKNGLLELFDDCTGALGISSRLGVKVGPSDWLAQMEADLIAGLEDSDVESRIFSIQRLGGLKLASSRPALHEVIERRKGIEAEWAIYATLRTGDVTVLPMVNGLLACSDKKMPEGANAYELRNVKDPSAVPDLLEIFEKTPNDDERFEALIALVDNLKDPRVVPVLGPSLSSSDRQIRYLALSGLNTIANAEECSTRHDANENDEAAFEPETASCKAWWEREGKYRSWTRN
;
A
#
# COMPACT_ATOMS: atom_id res chain seq x y z
N MET A 1 23.65 -62.53 5.63
CA MET A 1 23.06 -61.83 6.79
C MET A 1 24.12 -60.88 7.31
N GLY A 2 24.07 -59.56 7.26
CA GLY A 2 23.21 -58.56 6.64
C GLY A 2 24.01 -57.26 6.80
N ALA A 3 24.33 -56.57 5.71
CA ALA A 3 25.09 -55.32 5.77
C ALA A 3 24.13 -54.20 6.20
N CYS A 4 24.33 -53.67 7.42
CA CYS A 4 23.62 -52.49 7.89
C CYS A 4 24.13 -51.26 7.13
N LEU A 5 23.31 -50.78 6.20
CA LEU A 5 23.45 -49.46 5.58
C LEU A 5 23.15 -48.38 6.62
N VAL A 6 24.14 -47.54 6.89
CA VAL A 6 24.02 -46.30 7.65
C VAL A 6 23.25 -45.30 6.78
N GLY A 7 21.98 -45.07 7.11
CA GLY A 7 21.17 -44.03 6.49
C GLY A 7 21.59 -42.67 7.04
N VAL A 8 22.37 -41.91 6.27
CA VAL A 8 22.57 -40.48 6.49
C VAL A 8 21.32 -39.78 5.97
N ALA A 9 20.42 -39.42 6.89
CA ALA A 9 19.31 -38.53 6.61
C ALA A 9 19.87 -37.12 6.38
N ALA A 10 20.12 -36.77 5.12
CA ALA A 10 20.37 -35.40 4.72
C ALA A 10 19.05 -34.63 4.86
N GLY A 11 18.88 -33.94 5.98
CA GLY A 11 17.80 -32.98 6.18
C GLY A 11 17.97 -31.83 5.20
N PHE A 12 17.19 -31.87 4.11
CA PHE A 12 16.94 -30.69 3.30
C PHE A 12 16.18 -29.68 4.16
N PHE A 13 16.89 -28.71 4.73
CA PHE A 13 16.30 -27.47 5.19
C PHE A 13 15.78 -26.73 3.95
N ALA A 14 14.56 -27.05 3.53
CA ALA A 14 13.78 -26.17 2.68
C ALA A 14 13.48 -24.93 3.52
N ALA A 15 14.24 -23.85 3.29
CA ALA A 15 13.84 -22.53 3.74
C ALA A 15 12.42 -22.28 3.19
N PRO A 16 11.45 -21.87 4.02
CA PRO A 16 10.12 -21.60 3.53
C PRO A 16 10.23 -20.49 2.47
N LEU A 17 9.73 -20.77 1.27
CA LEU A 17 9.50 -19.78 0.22
C LEU A 17 8.56 -18.73 0.80
N TRP A 18 9.10 -17.56 1.15
CA TRP A 18 8.27 -16.42 1.48
C TRP A 18 7.55 -16.04 0.19
N SER A 19 6.26 -16.32 0.13
CA SER A 19 5.37 -15.75 -0.86
C SER A 19 5.52 -14.24 -0.80
N ARG A 20 6.22 -13.64 -1.77
CA ARG A 20 6.22 -12.18 -1.95
C ARG A 20 4.76 -11.80 -2.22
N LEU A 21 4.12 -11.16 -1.25
CA LEU A 21 2.82 -10.53 -1.44
C LEU A 21 2.93 -9.58 -2.64
N THR A 22 2.11 -9.81 -3.66
CA THR A 22 2.02 -8.91 -4.81
C THR A 22 1.53 -7.55 -4.31
N VAL A 23 2.38 -6.53 -4.43
CA VAL A 23 2.00 -5.15 -4.10
C VAL A 23 1.10 -4.62 -5.21
N ASP A 24 -0.10 -4.18 -4.87
CA ASP A 24 -0.99 -3.51 -5.81
C ASP A 24 -0.36 -2.18 -6.25
N GLN A 25 -0.14 -2.02 -7.56
CA GLN A 25 0.50 -0.83 -8.12
C GLN A 25 -0.27 0.46 -7.83
N SER A 26 -1.58 0.40 -7.57
CA SER A 26 -2.42 1.57 -7.29
C SER A 26 -2.10 2.26 -5.95
N ILE A 27 -1.46 1.54 -5.02
CA ILE A 27 -1.19 2.04 -3.66
C ILE A 27 0.29 2.31 -3.37
N VAL A 28 1.16 2.14 -4.38
CA VAL A 28 2.61 2.36 -4.27
C VAL A 28 2.94 3.75 -3.72
N ASP A 29 3.88 3.79 -2.78
CA ASP A 29 4.50 5.03 -2.29
C ASP A 29 5.53 5.53 -3.32
N VAL A 30 5.03 6.26 -4.32
CA VAL A 30 5.81 6.80 -5.45
C VAL A 30 6.99 7.62 -4.95
N ARG A 31 6.79 8.44 -3.92
CA ARG A 31 7.85 9.30 -3.37
C ARG A 31 8.95 8.46 -2.73
N ALA A 32 8.60 7.56 -1.82
CA ALA A 32 9.59 6.73 -1.12
C ALA A 32 10.36 5.82 -2.09
N GLN A 33 9.72 5.39 -3.17
CA GLN A 33 10.38 4.60 -4.21
C GLN A 33 11.30 5.47 -5.08
N ALA A 34 10.87 6.67 -5.46
CA ALA A 34 11.69 7.60 -6.25
C ALA A 34 12.94 8.07 -5.47
N GLU A 35 12.83 8.24 -4.15
CA GLU A 35 13.96 8.59 -3.29
C GLU A 35 15.02 7.48 -3.18
N LYS A 36 14.65 6.22 -3.45
CA LYS A 36 15.55 5.06 -3.39
C LYS A 36 16.10 4.64 -4.75
N ALA A 37 15.32 4.83 -5.82
CA ALA A 37 15.72 4.46 -7.16
C ALA A 37 16.84 5.37 -7.68
N PRO A 38 17.98 4.82 -8.16
CA PRO A 38 19.09 5.63 -8.68
C PRO A 38 18.72 6.49 -9.90
N LEU A 39 17.77 6.03 -10.71
CA LEU A 39 17.22 6.75 -11.84
C LEU A 39 15.70 6.62 -11.83
N VAL A 40 15.00 7.73 -12.04
CA VAL A 40 13.57 7.71 -12.34
C VAL A 40 13.30 8.58 -13.56
N PHE A 41 12.57 8.03 -14.52
CA PHE A 41 12.17 8.77 -15.71
C PHE A 41 10.72 8.47 -16.05
N ARG A 42 10.09 9.37 -16.81
CA ARG A 42 8.86 9.06 -17.53
C ARG A 42 9.11 8.99 -19.02
N GLY A 43 8.45 8.05 -19.68
CA GLY A 43 8.58 7.92 -21.12
C GLY A 43 7.50 7.05 -21.74
N ARG A 44 7.41 7.14 -23.06
CA ARG A 44 6.54 6.32 -23.89
C ARG A 44 7.29 5.11 -24.42
N VAL A 45 6.70 3.93 -24.28
CA VAL A 45 7.26 2.69 -24.83
C VAL A 45 7.21 2.74 -26.36
N LEU A 46 8.35 2.53 -27.00
CA LEU A 46 8.49 2.44 -28.45
C LEU A 46 8.38 1.00 -28.94
N THR A 47 9.20 0.11 -28.38
CA THR A 47 9.19 -1.32 -28.72
C THR A 47 9.39 -2.17 -27.48
N VAL A 48 8.87 -3.40 -27.54
CA VAL A 48 9.08 -4.46 -26.55
C VAL A 48 9.47 -5.71 -27.32
N GLU A 49 10.70 -6.17 -27.11
CA GLU A 49 11.33 -7.23 -27.91
C GLU A 49 12.05 -8.22 -26.98
N PRO A 50 12.15 -9.52 -27.34
CA PRO A 50 12.95 -10.47 -26.58
C PRO A 50 14.40 -10.00 -26.44
N ASP A 51 15.00 -10.19 -25.27
CA ASP A 51 16.36 -9.73 -25.00
C ASP A 51 17.37 -10.44 -25.93
N PRO A 52 18.10 -9.69 -26.79
CA PRO A 52 19.05 -10.28 -27.73
C PRO A 52 20.27 -10.93 -27.06
N VAL A 53 20.57 -10.60 -25.79
CA VAL A 53 21.71 -11.15 -25.03
C VAL A 53 21.44 -12.60 -24.62
N GLU A 54 20.17 -13.02 -24.50
CA GLU A 54 19.78 -14.29 -23.89
C GLU A 54 19.70 -15.49 -24.85
N LYS A 55 20.37 -15.46 -26.01
CA LYS A 55 20.46 -16.65 -26.89
C LYS A 55 21.15 -17.88 -26.25
N ARG A 56 21.34 -17.99 -24.93
CA ARG A 56 22.20 -19.02 -24.29
C ARG A 56 21.76 -19.74 -23.02
N ILE A 57 20.63 -19.46 -22.34
CA ILE A 57 20.27 -20.24 -21.14
C ILE A 57 18.88 -20.87 -21.30
N GLY A 58 18.87 -22.03 -21.96
CA GLY A 58 17.70 -22.89 -22.09
C GLY A 58 17.45 -23.74 -20.84
N LEU A 59 16.85 -23.15 -19.81
CA LEU A 59 16.15 -23.94 -18.80
C LEU A 59 14.70 -24.10 -19.22
N TRP A 60 14.45 -25.22 -19.89
CA TRP A 60 13.14 -25.67 -20.33
C TRP A 60 12.56 -26.57 -19.23
N VAL A 61 11.38 -26.22 -18.70
CA VAL A 61 10.55 -27.14 -17.91
C VAL A 61 9.29 -27.40 -18.73
N ASP A 62 9.00 -28.68 -19.01
CA ASP A 62 7.84 -29.14 -19.79
C ASP A 62 7.64 -28.46 -21.16
N GLY A 63 8.73 -28.16 -21.86
CA GLY A 63 8.67 -27.60 -23.22
C GLY A 63 8.20 -26.14 -23.30
N LYS A 64 8.13 -25.43 -22.16
CA LYS A 64 7.82 -23.99 -22.09
C LYS A 64 9.02 -23.23 -21.50
N PRO A 65 9.35 -22.04 -22.03
CA PRO A 65 10.35 -21.18 -21.39
C PRO A 65 9.80 -20.69 -20.04
N VAL A 66 10.59 -20.84 -18.98
CA VAL A 66 10.15 -20.59 -17.60
C VAL A 66 10.23 -19.10 -17.22
N ASN A 67 10.97 -18.30 -17.97
CA ASN A 67 10.98 -16.83 -17.98
C ASN A 67 11.66 -16.42 -19.29
N THR A 68 11.10 -15.47 -20.05
CA THR A 68 11.80 -14.87 -21.19
C THR A 68 12.16 -13.44 -20.83
N ASN A 69 13.44 -13.07 -20.90
CA ASN A 69 13.81 -11.68 -20.74
C ASN A 69 13.43 -10.88 -21.98
N PHE A 70 12.94 -9.67 -21.73
CA PHE A 70 12.56 -8.69 -22.73
C PHE A 70 13.30 -7.40 -22.48
N VAL A 71 13.31 -6.60 -23.52
CA VAL A 71 13.83 -5.24 -23.52
C VAL A 71 12.73 -4.31 -23.99
N ALA A 72 12.45 -3.29 -23.20
CA ALA A 72 11.57 -2.19 -23.56
C ALA A 72 12.39 -0.95 -23.90
N LYS A 73 12.21 -0.41 -25.11
CA LYS A 73 12.82 0.85 -25.52
C LYS A 73 11.86 2.00 -25.28
N PHE A 74 12.34 3.10 -24.71
CA PHE A 74 11.52 4.26 -24.38
C PHE A 74 11.96 5.50 -25.13
N GLN A 75 10.97 6.29 -25.57
CA GLN A 75 11.15 7.72 -25.76
C GLN A 75 10.98 8.38 -24.39
N VAL A 76 12.08 8.94 -23.85
CA VAL A 76 12.06 9.61 -22.55
C VAL A 76 11.52 11.03 -22.71
N ASP A 77 10.48 11.35 -21.94
CA ASP A 77 9.91 12.71 -21.89
C ASP A 77 10.63 13.56 -20.84
N ARG A 78 10.89 12.97 -19.67
CA ARG A 78 11.55 13.64 -18.53
C ARG A 78 12.34 12.66 -17.68
N ILE A 79 13.41 13.18 -17.10
CA ILE A 79 14.16 12.55 -16.01
C ILE A 79 13.84 13.32 -14.74
N TYR A 80 13.57 12.59 -13.66
CA TYR A 80 13.30 13.11 -12.33
C TYR A 80 14.61 13.00 -11.49
N PRO A 81 14.77 12.15 -10.45
CA PRO A 81 16.11 11.91 -9.93
C PRO A 81 16.97 11.09 -10.90
N GLY A 82 18.28 11.34 -10.85
CA GLY A 82 19.29 10.60 -11.60
C GLY A 82 19.66 11.23 -12.94
N LYS A 83 20.44 10.48 -13.71
CA LYS A 83 20.84 10.82 -15.07
C LYS A 83 20.78 9.57 -15.91
N LEU A 84 20.35 9.72 -17.16
CA LEU A 84 20.37 8.66 -18.15
C LEU A 84 21.42 9.02 -19.19
N GLU A 85 22.37 8.11 -19.41
CA GLU A 85 23.33 8.20 -20.50
C GLU A 85 22.90 7.28 -21.63
N GLY A 86 22.73 7.81 -22.84
CA GLY A 86 22.30 7.02 -24.00
C GLY A 86 20.79 6.79 -24.10
N GLU A 87 20.40 5.70 -24.75
CA GLU A 87 19.00 5.32 -24.97
C GLU A 87 18.40 4.64 -23.72
N ALA A 88 17.14 4.93 -23.41
CA ALA A 88 16.41 4.23 -22.35
C ALA A 88 15.98 2.84 -22.82
N VAL A 89 16.81 1.85 -22.53
CA VAL A 89 16.62 0.45 -22.91
C VAL A 89 16.53 -0.37 -21.61
N VAL A 90 15.31 -0.66 -21.16
CA VAL A 90 15.05 -1.31 -19.86
C VAL A 90 14.92 -2.82 -20.06
N HIS A 91 15.77 -3.58 -19.39
CA HIS A 91 15.73 -5.03 -19.33
C HIS A 91 14.80 -5.49 -18.20
N PHE A 92 13.92 -6.44 -18.50
CA PHE A 92 12.96 -7.00 -17.55
C PHE A 92 12.56 -8.44 -17.93
N SER A 93 12.10 -9.24 -16.97
CA SER A 93 11.59 -10.59 -17.24
C SER A 93 10.09 -10.56 -17.52
N TYR A 94 9.62 -11.42 -18.45
CA TYR A 94 8.21 -11.61 -18.80
C TYR A 94 7.85 -13.11 -18.77
N GLY A 95 6.84 -13.46 -17.98
CA GLY A 95 6.19 -14.75 -17.84
C GLY A 95 4.91 -14.88 -18.68
N GLY A 96 5.03 -15.39 -19.90
CA GLY A 96 3.92 -15.55 -20.87
C GLY A 96 2.81 -16.57 -20.55
N GLY A 97 2.48 -16.87 -19.29
CA GLY A 97 1.41 -17.81 -18.94
C GLY A 97 0.83 -17.57 -17.54
N GLN A 98 -0.50 -17.75 -17.40
CA GLN A 98 -1.28 -17.60 -16.16
C GLN A 98 -0.45 -17.92 -14.90
N SER A 99 -0.07 -16.87 -14.18
CA SER A 99 0.96 -16.90 -13.15
C SER A 99 0.44 -17.61 -11.90
N PHE A 100 0.84 -18.88 -11.72
CA PHE A 100 0.49 -19.65 -10.51
C PHE A 100 1.53 -19.54 -9.37
N ASN A 101 2.63 -18.78 -9.55
CA ASN A 101 3.61 -18.43 -8.49
C ASN A 101 4.53 -17.24 -8.86
N GLY A 102 3.96 -16.09 -9.27
CA GLY A 102 4.58 -14.73 -9.31
C GLY A 102 5.94 -14.60 -10.03
N HIS A 103 6.05 -13.94 -11.16
CA HIS A 103 5.80 -12.50 -11.30
C HIS A 103 5.57 -12.14 -12.78
N ASP A 104 4.65 -11.20 -13.00
CA ASP A 104 4.51 -10.32 -14.19
C ASP A 104 3.51 -9.21 -13.83
N CYS A 105 3.93 -8.25 -13.00
CA CYS A 105 3.05 -7.11 -12.66
C CYS A 105 3.17 -5.94 -13.64
N ILE A 106 4.20 -5.95 -14.49
CA ILE A 106 4.51 -4.87 -15.44
C ILE A 106 4.36 -5.44 -16.85
N ASP A 107 3.38 -4.95 -17.58
CA ASP A 107 3.10 -5.31 -18.96
C ASP A 107 3.35 -4.09 -19.85
N PHE A 108 4.61 -3.88 -20.24
CA PHE A 108 4.95 -2.81 -21.18
C PHE A 108 4.31 -3.09 -22.54
N ARG A 109 3.52 -2.14 -23.04
CA ARG A 109 3.00 -2.16 -24.41
C ARG A 109 3.42 -0.91 -25.17
N PRO A 110 3.69 -1.01 -26.49
CA PRO A 110 3.96 0.15 -27.32
C PRO A 110 2.90 1.23 -27.15
N GLU A 111 3.33 2.48 -27.24
CA GLU A 111 2.52 3.69 -27.10
C GLU A 111 2.02 4.01 -25.68
N GLN A 112 2.20 3.11 -24.70
CA GLN A 112 1.87 3.42 -23.30
C GLN A 112 2.94 4.28 -22.65
N SER A 113 2.50 5.18 -21.77
CA SER A 113 3.37 6.02 -20.94
C SER A 113 3.56 5.43 -19.55
N TRP A 114 4.81 5.40 -19.10
CA TRP A 114 5.21 4.80 -17.83
C TRP A 114 6.11 5.73 -17.03
N LEU A 115 5.94 5.72 -15.71
CA LEU A 115 6.92 6.18 -14.74
C LEU A 115 7.80 4.99 -14.37
N VAL A 116 9.08 5.04 -14.72
CA VAL A 116 10.03 3.93 -14.54
C VAL A 116 11.03 4.28 -13.45
N PHE A 117 11.16 3.38 -12.48
CA PHE A 117 12.17 3.39 -11.43
C PHE A 117 13.23 2.37 -11.83
N ALA A 118 14.43 2.85 -12.14
CA ALA A 118 15.47 2.05 -12.75
C ALA A 118 16.76 2.06 -11.94
N VAL A 119 17.54 1.00 -12.14
CA VAL A 119 18.89 0.84 -11.60
C VAL A 119 19.79 0.31 -12.70
N GLU A 120 21.00 0.84 -12.78
CA GLU A 120 22.03 0.30 -13.65
C GLU A 120 22.76 -0.85 -12.95
N LYS A 121 22.80 -2.03 -13.56
CA LYS A 121 23.57 -3.18 -13.11
C LYS A 121 24.37 -3.75 -14.27
N ASN A 122 25.68 -3.87 -14.10
CA ASN A 122 26.59 -4.43 -15.12
C ASN A 122 26.48 -3.74 -16.49
N GLY A 123 26.19 -2.43 -16.53
CA GLY A 123 26.01 -1.67 -17.77
C GLY A 123 24.65 -1.87 -18.46
N LEU A 124 23.71 -2.57 -17.82
CA LEU A 124 22.33 -2.73 -18.27
C LEU A 124 21.40 -1.92 -17.36
N LEU A 125 20.40 -1.27 -17.96
CA LEU A 125 19.36 -0.59 -17.22
C LEU A 125 18.24 -1.59 -16.91
N GLU A 126 17.98 -1.83 -15.63
CA GLU A 126 16.97 -2.77 -15.14
C GLU A 126 15.90 -2.04 -14.31
N LEU A 127 14.75 -2.70 -14.12
CA LEU A 127 13.76 -2.25 -13.15
C LEU A 127 14.33 -2.30 -11.73
N PHE A 128 14.05 -1.27 -10.94
CA PHE A 128 14.44 -1.20 -9.54
C PHE A 128 13.73 -2.26 -8.69
N ASP A 129 12.50 -2.61 -9.06
CA ASP A 129 11.68 -3.66 -8.46
C ASP A 129 10.84 -4.36 -9.53
N ASP A 130 10.67 -5.67 -9.43
CA ASP A 130 10.05 -6.49 -10.48
C ASP A 130 8.55 -6.21 -10.66
N CYS A 131 7.86 -5.65 -9.66
CA CYS A 131 6.42 -5.41 -9.71
C CYS A 131 6.01 -3.94 -9.56
N THR A 132 6.86 -3.13 -8.96
CA THR A 132 6.61 -1.71 -8.73
C THR A 132 7.63 -0.83 -9.45
N GLY A 133 8.64 -1.40 -10.11
CA GLY A 133 9.68 -0.68 -10.84
C GLY A 133 9.18 0.10 -12.06
N ALA A 134 7.93 -0.08 -12.46
CA ALA A 134 7.27 0.80 -13.42
C ALA A 134 5.79 0.92 -13.09
N LEU A 135 5.24 2.13 -13.26
CA LEU A 135 3.85 2.45 -12.96
C LEU A 135 3.23 3.17 -14.17
N GLY A 136 2.04 2.76 -14.60
CA GLY A 136 1.31 3.44 -15.66
C GLY A 136 1.03 4.91 -15.30
N ILE A 137 1.08 5.79 -16.30
CA ILE A 137 0.81 7.23 -16.15
C ILE A 137 0.10 7.79 -17.37
N SER A 138 -0.52 8.96 -17.21
CA SER A 138 -0.96 9.79 -18.34
C SER A 138 0.25 10.25 -19.18
N SER A 139 0.05 10.34 -20.49
CA SER A 139 1.03 10.92 -21.44
C SER A 139 1.16 12.44 -21.33
N ARG A 140 0.25 13.12 -20.62
CA ARG A 140 0.25 14.58 -20.47
C ARG A 140 1.44 15.06 -19.66
N LEU A 141 1.99 16.20 -20.08
CA LEU A 141 3.10 16.88 -19.42
C LEU A 141 2.60 18.18 -18.80
N GLY A 142 2.99 18.40 -17.56
CA GLY A 142 2.76 19.64 -16.85
C GLY A 142 3.71 20.73 -17.28
N VAL A 143 3.49 21.92 -16.73
CA VAL A 143 4.40 23.05 -16.92
C VAL A 143 5.79 22.67 -16.39
N LYS A 144 6.83 23.15 -17.07
CA LYS A 144 8.20 22.96 -16.57
C LYS A 144 8.41 23.74 -15.29
N VAL A 145 8.70 23.02 -14.21
CA VAL A 145 9.18 23.56 -12.92
C VAL A 145 10.70 23.51 -12.96
N GLY A 146 11.39 24.44 -12.30
CA GLY A 146 12.85 24.65 -12.46
C GLY A 146 13.71 23.37 -12.36
N PRO A 147 14.93 23.37 -12.94
CA PRO A 147 15.68 22.16 -13.30
C PRO A 147 16.14 21.29 -12.12
N SER A 148 16.04 21.75 -10.88
CA SER A 148 16.53 21.04 -9.69
C SER A 148 15.42 20.45 -8.82
N ASP A 149 14.15 20.74 -9.10
CA ASP A 149 13.03 20.26 -8.29
C ASP A 149 12.28 19.14 -9.02
N TRP A 150 12.88 17.95 -9.01
CA TRP A 150 12.32 16.79 -9.65
C TRP A 150 10.96 16.40 -9.06
N LEU A 151 10.75 16.63 -7.76
CA LEU A 151 9.54 16.23 -7.05
C LEU A 151 8.38 17.16 -7.43
N ALA A 152 8.59 18.47 -7.42
CA ALA A 152 7.59 19.42 -7.91
C ALA A 152 7.34 19.27 -9.42
N GLN A 153 8.37 18.94 -10.20
CA GLN A 153 8.19 18.63 -11.62
C GLN A 153 7.32 17.38 -11.81
N MET A 154 7.57 16.30 -11.06
CA MET A 154 6.77 15.07 -11.09
C MET A 154 5.33 15.34 -10.68
N GLU A 155 5.12 16.09 -9.60
CA GLU A 155 3.79 16.51 -9.17
C GLU A 155 3.06 17.30 -10.27
N ALA A 156 3.71 18.29 -10.89
CA ALA A 156 3.11 19.10 -11.95
C ALA A 156 2.70 18.26 -13.16
N ASP A 157 3.50 17.26 -13.52
CA ASP A 157 3.21 16.33 -14.60
C ASP A 157 2.02 15.39 -14.27
N LEU A 158 1.93 14.91 -13.04
CA LEU A 158 0.80 14.09 -12.59
C LEU A 158 -0.49 14.91 -12.46
N ILE A 159 -0.42 16.15 -12.00
CA ILE A 159 -1.56 17.08 -11.99
C ILE A 159 -2.07 17.31 -13.41
N ALA A 160 -1.18 17.47 -14.41
CA ALA A 160 -1.60 17.62 -15.80
C ALA A 160 -2.32 16.38 -16.35
N GLY A 161 -2.02 15.19 -15.82
CA GLY A 161 -2.67 13.94 -16.15
C GLY A 161 -4.11 13.80 -15.61
N LEU A 162 -4.52 14.63 -14.65
CA LEU A 162 -5.93 14.69 -14.18
C LEU A 162 -6.90 15.16 -15.27
N GLU A 163 -6.39 15.78 -16.33
CA GLU A 163 -7.17 16.25 -17.48
C GLU A 163 -6.93 15.38 -18.74
N ASP A 164 -6.50 14.12 -18.56
CA ASP A 164 -6.41 13.17 -19.66
C ASP A 164 -7.78 12.81 -20.23
N SER A 165 -7.86 12.64 -21.54
CA SER A 165 -9.05 12.16 -22.22
C SER A 165 -9.38 10.71 -21.83
N ASP A 166 -8.35 9.91 -21.56
CA ASP A 166 -8.49 8.53 -21.14
C ASP A 166 -8.74 8.42 -19.63
N VAL A 167 -9.77 7.66 -19.25
CA VAL A 167 -10.21 7.51 -17.85
C VAL A 167 -9.13 6.80 -17.03
N GLU A 168 -8.52 5.75 -17.58
CA GLU A 168 -7.50 4.96 -16.88
C GLU A 168 -6.25 5.82 -16.58
N SER A 169 -5.82 6.63 -17.55
CA SER A 169 -4.73 7.60 -17.40
C SER A 169 -5.00 8.65 -16.31
N ARG A 170 -6.25 9.11 -16.16
CA ARG A 170 -6.64 9.99 -15.05
C ARG A 170 -6.56 9.25 -13.71
N ILE A 171 -7.08 8.03 -13.63
CA ILE A 171 -7.00 7.19 -12.41
C ILE A 171 -5.54 6.95 -12.01
N PHE A 172 -4.66 6.60 -12.96
CA PHE A 172 -3.24 6.46 -12.69
C PHE A 172 -2.64 7.73 -12.09
N SER A 173 -2.99 8.89 -12.64
CA SER A 173 -2.52 10.18 -12.14
C SER A 173 -2.98 10.45 -10.71
N ILE A 174 -4.25 10.18 -10.38
CA ILE A 174 -4.80 10.29 -9.01
C ILE A 174 -4.05 9.37 -8.05
N GLN A 175 -3.86 8.10 -8.42
CA GLN A 175 -3.12 7.11 -7.62
C GLN A 175 -1.67 7.55 -7.37
N ARG A 176 -0.98 8.05 -8.40
CA ARG A 176 0.40 8.52 -8.27
C ARG A 176 0.50 9.77 -7.37
N LEU A 177 -0.45 10.70 -7.47
CA LEU A 177 -0.52 11.86 -6.55
C LEU A 177 -0.71 11.41 -5.09
N GLY A 178 -1.57 10.41 -4.86
CA GLY A 178 -1.70 9.76 -3.55
C GLY A 178 -0.38 9.11 -3.09
N GLY A 179 0.37 8.51 -4.03
CA GLY A 179 1.71 7.96 -3.76
C GLY A 179 2.80 9.01 -3.53
N LEU A 180 2.63 10.26 -3.98
CA LEU A 180 3.55 11.36 -3.70
C LEU A 180 3.33 11.96 -2.31
N LYS A 181 2.08 11.92 -1.80
CA LYS A 181 1.69 12.38 -0.46
C LYS A 181 1.98 13.87 -0.22
N LEU A 182 1.91 14.69 -1.27
CA LEU A 182 2.20 16.11 -1.19
C LEU A 182 0.96 16.91 -0.84
N ALA A 183 1.05 17.75 0.19
CA ALA A 183 -0.05 18.64 0.57
C ALA A 183 -0.39 19.66 -0.54
N SER A 184 0.56 20.00 -1.41
CA SER A 184 0.35 20.84 -2.59
C SER A 184 -0.59 20.22 -3.63
N SER A 185 -0.78 18.89 -3.62
CA SER A 185 -1.71 18.21 -4.52
C SER A 185 -3.18 18.30 -4.07
N ARG A 186 -3.44 18.68 -2.81
CA ARG A 186 -4.80 18.68 -2.22
C ARG A 186 -5.81 19.48 -3.04
N PRO A 187 -5.56 20.73 -3.50
CA PRO A 187 -6.55 21.48 -4.26
C PRO A 187 -6.99 20.76 -5.54
N ALA A 188 -6.04 20.16 -6.26
CA ALA A 188 -6.33 19.41 -7.48
C ALA A 188 -7.11 18.12 -7.20
N LEU A 189 -6.79 17.42 -6.10
CA LEU A 189 -7.50 16.20 -5.70
C LEU A 189 -8.93 16.52 -5.22
N HIS A 190 -9.14 17.59 -4.47
CA HIS A 190 -10.49 18.06 -4.09
C HIS A 190 -11.31 18.44 -5.32
N GLU A 191 -10.71 19.10 -6.32
CA GLU A 191 -11.40 19.38 -7.58
C GLU A 191 -11.87 18.09 -8.29
N VAL A 192 -11.07 17.02 -8.26
CA VAL A 192 -11.48 15.71 -8.79
C VAL A 192 -12.67 15.16 -8.01
N ILE A 193 -12.65 15.21 -6.67
CA ILE A 193 -13.77 14.77 -5.82
C ILE A 193 -15.05 15.53 -6.15
N GLU A 194 -14.98 16.84 -6.34
CA GLU A 194 -16.15 17.69 -6.61
C GLU A 194 -16.71 17.50 -8.03
N ARG A 195 -15.83 17.39 -9.03
CA ARG A 195 -16.23 17.42 -10.45
C ARG A 195 -16.46 16.03 -11.05
N ARG A 196 -15.84 14.99 -10.49
CA ARG A 196 -15.94 13.61 -10.98
C ARG A 196 -16.85 12.77 -10.07
N LYS A 197 -17.16 11.56 -10.50
CA LYS A 197 -18.04 10.61 -9.78
C LYS A 197 -17.51 9.19 -9.92
N GLY A 198 -17.98 8.31 -9.04
CA GLY A 198 -17.58 6.90 -9.02
C GLY A 198 -16.08 6.75 -8.76
N ILE A 199 -15.46 5.78 -9.44
CA ILE A 199 -14.10 5.33 -9.15
C ILE A 199 -13.03 6.44 -9.16
N GLU A 200 -13.16 7.48 -9.99
CA GLU A 200 -12.22 8.60 -10.00
C GLU A 200 -12.31 9.42 -8.71
N ALA A 201 -13.52 9.72 -8.22
CA ALA A 201 -13.71 10.44 -6.98
C ALA A 201 -13.27 9.60 -5.77
N GLU A 202 -13.53 8.30 -5.79
CA GLU A 202 -13.16 7.37 -4.71
C GLU A 202 -11.64 7.20 -4.59
N TRP A 203 -10.91 7.11 -5.70
CA TRP A 203 -9.44 7.16 -5.70
C TRP A 203 -8.91 8.53 -5.26
N ALA A 204 -9.62 9.62 -5.58
CA ALA A 204 -9.22 10.96 -5.16
C ALA A 204 -9.42 11.17 -3.66
N ILE A 205 -10.46 10.60 -3.05
CA ILE A 205 -10.64 10.54 -1.59
C ILE A 205 -9.44 9.84 -0.94
N TYR A 206 -9.07 8.66 -1.45
CA TYR A 206 -7.89 7.92 -0.99
C TYR A 206 -6.61 8.77 -1.12
N ALA A 207 -6.34 9.32 -2.30
CA ALA A 207 -5.15 10.12 -2.54
C ALA A 207 -5.10 11.36 -1.63
N THR A 208 -6.25 12.01 -1.40
CA THR A 208 -6.38 13.17 -0.51
C THR A 208 -6.04 12.81 0.93
N LEU A 209 -6.58 11.69 1.44
CA LEU A 209 -6.26 11.18 2.77
C LEU A 209 -4.76 10.90 2.93
N ARG A 210 -4.10 10.33 1.90
CA ARG A 210 -2.64 10.09 1.90
C ARG A 210 -1.79 11.35 1.97
N THR A 211 -2.32 12.49 1.57
CA THR A 211 -1.64 13.79 1.77
C THR A 211 -1.72 14.26 3.22
N GLY A 212 -2.43 13.55 4.09
CA GLY A 212 -2.73 13.93 5.47
C GLY A 212 -3.92 14.90 5.60
N ASP A 213 -4.76 15.01 4.57
CA ASP A 213 -5.98 15.81 4.63
C ASP A 213 -7.12 14.97 5.20
N VAL A 214 -7.42 15.14 6.48
CA VAL A 214 -8.45 14.38 7.19
C VAL A 214 -9.87 14.90 6.92
N THR A 215 -10.03 15.98 6.17
CA THR A 215 -11.37 16.53 5.86
C THR A 215 -12.22 15.60 4.99
N VAL A 216 -11.60 14.60 4.36
CA VAL A 216 -12.28 13.58 3.53
C VAL A 216 -12.80 12.38 4.33
N LEU A 217 -12.52 12.28 5.64
CA LEU A 217 -12.96 11.13 6.45
C LEU A 217 -14.48 10.89 6.45
N PRO A 218 -15.36 11.91 6.46
CA PRO A 218 -16.80 11.69 6.28
C PRO A 218 -17.14 11.00 4.94
N MET A 219 -16.37 11.28 3.89
CA MET A 219 -16.55 10.62 2.59
C MET A 219 -16.04 9.18 2.65
N VAL A 220 -14.91 8.92 3.31
CA VAL A 220 -14.41 7.56 3.56
C VAL A 220 -15.46 6.74 4.31
N ASN A 221 -16.08 7.29 5.36
CA ASN A 221 -17.17 6.63 6.07
C ASN A 221 -18.33 6.24 5.14
N GLY A 222 -18.71 7.14 4.22
CA GLY A 222 -19.72 6.87 3.21
C GLY A 222 -19.36 5.73 2.26
N LEU A 223 -18.07 5.61 1.87
CA LEU A 223 -17.59 4.53 1.01
C LEU A 223 -17.63 3.16 1.71
N LEU A 224 -17.18 3.12 2.97
CA LEU A 224 -17.08 1.88 3.74
C LEU A 224 -18.45 1.34 4.20
N ALA A 225 -19.51 2.15 4.15
CA ALA A 225 -20.85 1.76 4.57
C ALA A 225 -21.48 0.60 3.75
N CYS A 226 -20.97 0.29 2.55
CA CYS A 226 -21.54 -0.72 1.64
C CYS A 226 -20.64 -1.93 1.35
N SER A 227 -19.47 -2.03 2.01
CA SER A 227 -18.55 -3.19 2.13
C SER A 227 -18.65 -4.27 1.03
N ASP A 228 -17.90 -4.09 -0.06
CA ASP A 228 -17.56 -5.20 -0.99
C ASP A 228 -16.04 -5.45 -1.14
N LYS A 229 -15.22 -4.78 -0.31
CA LYS A 229 -13.75 -4.89 -0.24
C LYS A 229 -13.03 -4.67 -1.58
N LYS A 230 -13.65 -3.99 -2.55
CA LYS A 230 -12.98 -3.67 -3.81
C LYS A 230 -12.01 -2.52 -3.63
N MET A 231 -11.14 -2.36 -4.62
CA MET A 231 -10.39 -1.12 -4.74
C MET A 231 -11.29 -0.08 -5.39
N PRO A 232 -11.34 1.16 -4.86
CA PRO A 232 -10.43 1.74 -3.86
C PRO A 232 -10.90 1.68 -2.38
N GLU A 233 -12.03 1.08 -2.06
CA GLU A 233 -12.59 1.02 -0.70
C GLU A 233 -11.60 0.40 0.29
N GLY A 234 -11.01 -0.74 -0.05
CA GLY A 234 -10.00 -1.38 0.79
C GLY A 234 -8.73 -0.54 0.95
N ALA A 235 -8.35 0.26 -0.06
CA ALA A 235 -7.22 1.18 0.03
C ALA A 235 -7.52 2.36 0.96
N ASN A 236 -8.75 2.89 0.92
CA ASN A 236 -9.22 3.92 1.85
C ASN A 236 -9.22 3.40 3.29
N ALA A 237 -9.76 2.20 3.53
CA ALA A 237 -9.75 1.57 4.83
C ALA A 237 -8.33 1.40 5.35
N TYR A 238 -7.43 0.83 4.54
CA TYR A 238 -6.03 0.62 4.91
C TYR A 238 -5.32 1.93 5.30
N GLU A 239 -5.62 3.03 4.61
CA GLU A 239 -4.98 4.32 4.89
C GLU A 239 -5.46 4.95 6.21
N LEU A 240 -6.64 4.58 6.74
CA LEU A 240 -7.12 5.08 8.04
C LEU A 240 -6.09 4.87 9.15
N ARG A 241 -5.41 3.71 9.13
CA ARG A 241 -4.38 3.33 10.12
C ARG A 241 -3.20 4.29 10.19
N ASN A 242 -2.99 5.11 9.16
CA ASN A 242 -1.89 6.07 9.06
C ASN A 242 -2.29 7.48 9.53
N VAL A 243 -3.55 7.70 9.89
CA VAL A 243 -4.05 9.00 10.36
C VAL A 243 -3.42 9.36 11.71
N LYS A 244 -2.90 10.58 11.79
CA LYS A 244 -2.20 11.14 12.97
C LYS A 244 -2.75 12.50 13.41
N ASP A 245 -3.68 13.08 12.67
CA ASP A 245 -4.27 14.37 13.02
C ASP A 245 -5.30 14.18 14.15
N PRO A 246 -5.13 14.82 15.32
CA PRO A 246 -6.07 14.63 16.44
C PRO A 246 -7.47 15.20 16.21
N SER A 247 -7.67 16.03 15.18
CA SER A 247 -9.00 16.48 14.77
C SER A 247 -9.84 15.35 14.15
N ALA A 248 -9.20 14.28 13.66
CA ALA A 248 -9.85 13.13 13.04
C ALA A 248 -10.57 12.18 14.01
N VAL A 249 -10.37 12.33 15.33
CA VAL A 249 -10.91 11.41 16.34
C VAL A 249 -12.42 11.20 16.22
N PRO A 250 -13.27 12.25 16.06
CA PRO A 250 -14.71 12.04 15.92
C PRO A 250 -15.08 11.22 14.68
N ASP A 251 -14.46 11.50 13.53
CA ASP A 251 -14.74 10.79 12.29
C ASP A 251 -14.26 9.33 12.33
N LEU A 252 -13.07 9.09 12.91
CA LEU A 252 -12.56 7.72 13.08
C LEU A 252 -13.41 6.89 14.04
N LEU A 253 -13.95 7.50 15.11
CA LEU A 253 -14.92 6.84 16.00
C LEU A 253 -16.20 6.50 15.24
N GLU A 254 -16.71 7.43 14.44
CA GLU A 254 -17.90 7.20 13.63
C GLU A 254 -17.69 6.07 12.61
N ILE A 255 -16.53 6.04 11.93
CA ILE A 255 -16.15 4.97 11.01
C ILE A 255 -16.09 3.63 11.75
N PHE A 256 -15.45 3.58 12.93
CA PHE A 256 -15.35 2.35 13.71
C PHE A 256 -16.72 1.79 14.14
N GLU A 257 -17.68 2.68 14.42
CA GLU A 257 -19.03 2.30 14.87
C GLU A 257 -19.97 1.91 13.73
N LYS A 258 -19.85 2.57 12.57
CA LYS A 258 -20.81 2.41 11.45
C LYS A 258 -20.35 1.44 10.37
N THR A 259 -19.05 1.22 10.23
CA THR A 259 -18.52 0.30 9.21
C THR A 259 -18.90 -1.13 9.57
N PRO A 260 -19.57 -1.89 8.66
CA PRO A 260 -20.01 -3.25 8.96
C PRO A 260 -18.87 -4.28 8.93
N ASN A 261 -17.74 -3.95 8.31
CA ASN A 261 -16.62 -4.85 8.10
C ASN A 261 -15.60 -4.77 9.24
N ASP A 262 -15.31 -5.89 9.90
CA ASP A 262 -14.37 -5.92 11.02
C ASP A 262 -12.92 -5.55 10.62
N ASP A 263 -12.46 -5.93 9.41
CA ASP A 263 -11.12 -5.56 8.94
C ASP A 263 -11.01 -4.03 8.76
N GLU A 264 -12.02 -3.39 8.21
CA GLU A 264 -12.03 -1.94 7.97
C GLU A 264 -12.20 -1.16 9.28
N ARG A 265 -13.02 -1.67 10.21
CA ARG A 265 -13.11 -1.14 11.59
C ARG A 265 -11.77 -1.24 12.31
N PHE A 266 -11.06 -2.36 12.15
CA PHE A 266 -9.75 -2.56 12.74
C PHE A 266 -8.76 -1.48 12.30
N GLU A 267 -8.78 -1.06 11.03
CA GLU A 267 -7.90 0.02 10.55
C GLU A 267 -8.16 1.37 11.22
N ALA A 268 -9.43 1.75 11.42
CA ALA A 268 -9.78 2.94 12.17
C ALA A 268 -9.33 2.86 13.65
N LEU A 269 -9.48 1.67 14.25
CA LEU A 269 -9.12 1.43 15.64
C LEU A 269 -7.60 1.53 15.87
N ILE A 270 -6.78 1.05 14.94
CA ILE A 270 -5.30 1.24 14.99
C ILE A 270 -4.98 2.73 15.10
N ALA A 271 -5.54 3.58 14.24
CA ALA A 271 -5.25 5.00 14.27
C ALA A 271 -5.62 5.63 15.62
N LEU A 272 -6.79 5.29 16.15
CA LEU A 272 -7.27 5.79 17.45
C LEU A 272 -6.37 5.35 18.61
N VAL A 273 -5.94 4.07 18.63
CA VAL A 273 -5.19 3.48 19.74
C VAL A 273 -3.69 3.76 19.66
N ASP A 274 -3.06 3.57 18.50
CA ASP A 274 -1.60 3.58 18.37
C ASP A 274 -1.06 4.96 17.97
N ASN A 275 -1.76 5.68 17.09
CA ASN A 275 -1.28 6.97 16.59
C ASN A 275 -1.80 8.15 17.41
N LEU A 276 -3.10 8.14 17.73
CA LEU A 276 -3.77 9.29 18.34
C LEU A 276 -3.79 9.22 19.86
N LYS A 277 -3.96 8.02 20.43
CA LYS A 277 -3.96 7.77 21.88
C LYS A 277 -4.93 8.69 22.64
N ASP A 278 -6.04 9.05 22.00
CA ASP A 278 -6.97 10.02 22.55
C ASP A 278 -7.95 9.33 23.52
N PRO A 279 -8.11 9.81 24.78
CA PRO A 279 -8.99 9.18 25.75
C PRO A 279 -10.44 9.00 25.28
N ARG A 280 -10.91 9.80 24.30
CA ARG A 280 -12.24 9.65 23.70
C ARG A 280 -12.48 8.28 23.05
N VAL A 281 -11.43 7.48 22.78
CA VAL A 281 -11.59 6.10 22.30
C VAL A 281 -11.99 5.13 23.41
N VAL A 282 -11.67 5.40 24.67
CA VAL A 282 -11.87 4.45 25.78
C VAL A 282 -13.32 3.92 25.87
N PRO A 283 -14.37 4.74 25.69
CA PRO A 283 -15.76 4.26 25.65
C PRO A 283 -16.04 3.17 24.62
N VAL A 284 -15.35 3.18 23.47
CA VAL A 284 -15.53 2.14 22.44
C VAL A 284 -14.64 0.91 22.67
N LEU A 285 -13.53 1.05 23.41
CA LEU A 285 -12.64 -0.09 23.72
C LEU A 285 -13.30 -1.10 24.66
N GLY A 286 -13.99 -0.65 25.71
CA GLY A 286 -14.64 -1.53 26.68
C GLY A 286 -15.60 -2.56 26.05
N PRO A 287 -16.61 -2.11 25.27
CA PRO A 287 -17.48 -3.02 24.51
C PRO A 287 -16.71 -3.90 23.51
N SER A 288 -15.63 -3.39 22.92
CA SER A 288 -14.81 -4.09 21.92
C SER A 288 -14.04 -5.30 22.48
N LEU A 289 -13.89 -5.43 23.81
CA LEU A 289 -13.41 -6.65 24.46
C LEU A 289 -14.29 -7.87 24.17
N SER A 290 -15.53 -7.66 23.74
CA SER A 290 -16.49 -8.72 23.37
C SER A 290 -16.66 -8.86 21.85
N SER A 291 -15.82 -8.21 21.03
CA SER A 291 -15.85 -8.36 19.58
C SER A 291 -15.62 -9.82 19.16
N SER A 292 -16.33 -10.29 18.13
CA SER A 292 -16.02 -11.57 17.48
C SER A 292 -14.65 -11.54 16.80
N ASP A 293 -14.24 -10.36 16.33
CA ASP A 293 -12.93 -10.16 15.74
C ASP A 293 -11.83 -10.09 16.81
N ARG A 294 -10.85 -10.99 16.68
CA ARG A 294 -9.75 -11.12 17.62
C ARG A 294 -8.81 -9.91 17.63
N GLN A 295 -8.56 -9.30 16.47
CA GLN A 295 -7.65 -8.16 16.36
C GLN A 295 -8.26 -6.92 17.03
N ILE A 296 -9.58 -6.73 16.89
CA ILE A 296 -10.33 -5.70 17.63
C ILE A 296 -10.27 -5.95 19.16
N ARG A 297 -10.45 -7.21 19.61
CA ARG A 297 -10.28 -7.54 21.05
C ARG A 297 -8.87 -7.22 21.55
N TYR A 298 -7.85 -7.52 20.74
CA TYR A 298 -6.45 -7.24 21.06
C TYR A 298 -6.19 -5.74 21.25
N LEU A 299 -6.59 -4.92 20.28
CA LEU A 299 -6.45 -3.47 20.37
C LEU A 299 -7.26 -2.86 21.51
N ALA A 300 -8.44 -3.41 21.80
CA ALA A 300 -9.23 -2.99 22.94
C ALA A 300 -8.47 -3.18 24.27
N LEU A 301 -7.88 -4.36 24.48
CA LEU A 301 -7.10 -4.66 25.67
C LEU A 301 -5.86 -3.76 25.76
N SER A 302 -5.09 -3.67 24.68
CA SER A 302 -3.89 -2.80 24.58
C SER A 302 -4.22 -1.33 24.84
N GLY A 303 -5.28 -0.81 24.23
CA GLY A 303 -5.71 0.57 24.39
C GLY A 303 -6.21 0.88 25.80
N LEU A 304 -6.94 -0.04 26.46
CA LEU A 304 -7.37 0.15 27.84
C LEU A 304 -6.18 0.15 28.80
N ASN A 305 -5.18 -0.71 28.58
CA ASN A 305 -3.95 -0.67 29.36
C ASN A 305 -3.19 0.66 29.16
N THR A 306 -2.97 1.06 27.90
CA THR A 306 -2.05 2.16 27.57
C THR A 306 -2.67 3.55 27.63
N ILE A 307 -3.96 3.70 27.33
CA ILE A 307 -4.66 5.00 27.28
C ILE A 307 -5.43 5.23 28.58
N ALA A 308 -6.12 4.20 29.10
CA ALA A 308 -6.89 4.31 30.34
C ALA A 308 -6.06 3.99 31.60
N ASN A 309 -4.80 3.56 31.45
CA ASN A 309 -3.93 3.10 32.55
C ASN A 309 -4.61 2.01 33.40
N ALA A 310 -5.33 1.09 32.75
CA ALA A 310 -5.97 -0.03 33.41
C ALA A 310 -4.99 -1.20 33.51
N GLU A 311 -4.27 -1.31 34.63
CA GLU A 311 -3.29 -2.39 34.85
C GLU A 311 -3.93 -3.78 34.74
N GLU A 312 -5.21 -3.92 35.11
CA GLU A 312 -5.96 -5.18 34.95
C GLU A 312 -6.22 -5.59 33.49
N CYS A 313 -5.95 -4.67 32.55
CA CYS A 313 -6.00 -4.88 31.11
C CYS A 313 -4.62 -5.14 30.49
N SER A 314 -3.58 -5.41 31.30
CA SER A 314 -2.26 -5.73 30.79
C SER A 314 -2.26 -7.03 29.99
N THR A 315 -1.69 -7.02 28.79
CA THR A 315 -1.30 -8.24 28.08
C THR A 315 0.07 -8.72 28.53
N ARG A 316 0.29 -10.04 28.49
CA ARG A 316 1.65 -10.57 28.53
C ARG A 316 2.42 -10.17 27.27
N HIS A 317 3.61 -9.59 27.44
CA HIS A 317 4.46 -9.09 26.35
C HIS A 317 4.94 -10.22 25.39
N ASP A 318 4.84 -11.48 25.78
CA ASP A 318 5.21 -12.67 25.02
C ASP A 318 4.01 -13.47 24.47
N ALA A 319 2.77 -13.02 24.72
CA ALA A 319 1.59 -13.68 24.19
C ALA A 319 1.58 -13.58 22.66
N ASN A 320 1.62 -14.74 22.00
CA ASN A 320 1.34 -14.82 20.58
C ASN A 320 -0.11 -14.35 20.37
N GLU A 321 -0.32 -13.31 19.56
CA GLU A 321 -1.66 -12.84 19.17
C GLU A 321 -2.53 -13.95 18.57
N ASN A 322 -1.91 -15.05 18.14
CA ASN A 322 -2.57 -16.24 17.61
C ASN A 322 -2.97 -17.29 18.65
N ASP A 323 -2.59 -17.13 19.92
CA ASP A 323 -2.96 -18.03 21.01
C ASP A 323 -4.17 -17.48 21.76
N GLU A 324 -5.37 -17.82 21.27
CA GLU A 324 -6.64 -17.38 21.85
C GLU A 324 -6.81 -17.84 23.30
N ALA A 325 -6.26 -19.01 23.66
CA ALA A 325 -6.31 -19.53 25.02
C ALA A 325 -5.48 -18.69 26.00
N ALA A 326 -4.40 -18.05 25.54
CA ALA A 326 -3.62 -17.11 26.33
C ALA A 326 -4.37 -15.79 26.57
N PHE A 327 -5.24 -15.39 25.64
CA PHE A 327 -5.89 -14.07 25.63
C PHE A 327 -7.20 -14.00 26.42
N GLU A 328 -7.92 -15.12 26.53
CA GLU A 328 -9.24 -15.16 27.21
C GLU A 328 -9.19 -14.77 28.70
N PRO A 329 -8.23 -15.25 29.53
CA PRO A 329 -8.15 -14.83 30.94
C PRO A 329 -7.86 -13.33 31.12
N GLU A 330 -6.98 -12.76 30.29
CA GLU A 330 -6.61 -11.34 30.31
C GLU A 330 -7.81 -10.47 29.92
N THR A 331 -8.53 -10.88 28.87
CA THR A 331 -9.77 -10.23 28.43
C THR A 331 -10.84 -10.28 29.52
N ALA A 332 -10.98 -11.42 30.23
CA ALA A 332 -11.96 -11.56 31.31
C ALA A 332 -11.66 -10.63 32.51
N SER A 333 -10.38 -10.51 32.89
CA SER A 333 -9.93 -9.57 33.93
C SER A 333 -10.24 -8.12 33.54
N CYS A 334 -9.89 -7.73 32.31
CA CYS A 334 -10.16 -6.39 31.81
C CYS A 334 -11.65 -6.07 31.71
N LYS A 335 -12.49 -7.04 31.28
CA LYS A 335 -13.96 -6.91 31.29
C LYS A 335 -14.50 -6.66 32.70
N ALA A 336 -13.99 -7.38 33.70
CA ALA A 336 -14.40 -7.16 35.09
C ALA A 336 -14.04 -5.75 35.59
N TRP A 337 -12.85 -5.26 35.25
CA TRP A 337 -12.45 -3.87 35.53
C TRP A 337 -13.36 -2.86 34.81
N TRP A 338 -13.66 -3.08 33.54
CA TRP A 338 -14.53 -2.20 32.75
C TRP A 338 -15.91 -2.05 33.38
N GLU A 339 -16.52 -3.16 33.78
CA GLU A 339 -17.85 -3.18 34.42
C GLU A 339 -17.87 -2.55 35.81
N ARG A 340 -16.77 -2.67 36.55
CA ARG A 340 -16.62 -2.14 37.91
C ARG A 340 -16.35 -0.64 37.92
N GLU A 341 -15.49 -0.17 37.03
CA GLU A 341 -14.92 1.18 37.08
C GLU A 341 -14.88 1.88 35.73
N GLY A 342 -14.36 1.21 34.69
CA GLY A 342 -14.01 1.85 33.42
C GLY A 342 -15.18 2.60 32.77
N LYS A 343 -16.38 2.00 32.75
CA LYS A 343 -17.57 2.60 32.12
C LYS A 343 -18.15 3.81 32.87
N TYR A 344 -17.75 4.04 34.12
CA TYR A 344 -18.24 5.13 34.95
C TYR A 344 -17.28 6.32 35.02
N ARG A 345 -16.06 6.19 34.50
CA ARG A 345 -15.07 7.27 34.43
C ARG A 345 -15.38 8.24 33.27
N SER A 346 -14.99 9.50 33.42
CA SER A 346 -15.06 10.49 32.34
C SER A 346 -13.82 10.40 31.46
N TRP A 347 -14.01 10.25 30.15
CA TRP A 347 -12.95 10.03 29.17
C TRP A 347 -12.80 11.22 28.20
N THR A 348 -12.85 12.44 28.74
CA THR A 348 -12.63 13.69 28.00
C THR A 348 -11.16 14.09 28.02
N ARG A 349 -10.72 14.93 27.05
CA ARG A 349 -9.44 15.62 27.19
C ARG A 349 -9.49 16.52 28.43
N ASN A 350 -8.49 16.42 29.30
CA ASN A 350 -8.21 17.42 30.32
C ASN A 350 -7.60 18.66 29.70
#